data_AF-A0A973MB86-F1
#
_entry.id   AF-A0A973MB86-F1
#
_cell.length_a   1.000
_cell.length_b   1.000
_cell.length_c   1.000
_cell.angle_alpha   90.00
_cell.angle_beta   90.00
_cell.angle_gamma   90.00
#
_symmetry.space_group_name_H-M   'P 1'
#
loop_
_entity.id
_entity.type
_entity.pdbx_description
1 polymer ?
#
loop_
_entity_poly.entity_id
_entity_poly.type
_entity_poly.pdbx_seq_one_letter_code
_entity_poly.pdbx_strand_id
1 'polypeptide(L)' 'MVAHSGLITVMTRAARKAAPRLRRDFGEVEQLQVSRKGPGDFVSLADKRA' A
#
# COMPACT_ATOMS: atom_id res chain seq x y z
N MET A 1 11.75 23.40 13.93
CA MET A 1 11.21 22.08 13.57
C MET A 1 9.73 22.28 13.26
N VAL A 2 9.27 21.97 12.04
CA VAL A 2 7.85 22.16 11.69
C VAL A 2 7.03 21.10 12.42
N ALA A 3 6.11 21.52 13.28
CA ALA A 3 5.17 20.62 13.92
C ALA A 3 4.07 20.27 12.91
N HIS A 4 3.94 18.99 12.56
CA HIS A 4 2.77 18.51 11.82
C HIS A 4 1.59 18.35 12.75
N SER A 5 0.37 18.50 12.23
CA SER A 5 -0.83 18.14 12.98
C SER A 5 -0.79 16.66 13.38
N GLY A 6 -1.50 16.31 14.45
CA GLY A 6 -1.61 14.92 14.90
C GLY A 6 -2.10 13.99 13.79
N LEU A 7 -3.06 14.46 12.99
CA LEU A 7 -3.59 13.74 11.82
C LEU A 7 -2.52 13.46 10.76
N ILE A 8 -1.74 14.48 10.35
CA ILE A 8 -0.67 14.29 9.35
C ILE A 8 0.39 13.33 9.87
N THR A 9 0.70 13.38 11.17
CA THR A 9 1.67 12.46 11.79
C THR A 9 1.21 11.01 11.66
N VAL A 10 -0.06 10.72 11.93
CA VAL A 10 -0.63 9.37 11.81
C VAL A 10 -0.65 8.91 10.35
N MET A 11 -1.12 9.75 9.42
CA MET A 11 -1.16 9.42 7.99
C MET A 11 0.26 9.13 7.45
N THR A 12 1.24 9.95 7.82
CA THR A 12 2.64 9.76 7.40
C THR A 12 3.20 8.45 7.93
N ARG A 13 2.90 8.11 9.20
CA ARG A 13 3.34 6.83 9.79
C ARG A 13 2.71 5.62 9.09
N ALA A 14 1.41 5.69 8.78
CA ALA A 14 0.71 4.63 8.05
C ALA A 14 1.34 4.41 6.67
N ALA A 15 1.52 5.47 5.89
CA ALA A 15 2.13 5.39 4.56
C ALA A 15 3.57 4.84 4.60
N ARG A 16 4.38 5.31 5.56
CA ARG A 16 5.77 4.81 5.74
C ARG A 16 5.83 3.34 6.14
N LYS A 17 4.81 2.82 6.84
CA LYS A 17 4.72 1.40 7.21
C LYS A 17 4.35 0.53 6.01
N ALA A 18 3.43 0.98 5.16
CA ALA A 18 2.99 0.25 3.97
C ALA A 18 4.06 0.20 2.86
N ALA A 19 4.75 1.32 2.63
CA ALA A 19 5.60 1.52 1.45
C ALA A 19 6.70 0.46 1.22
N PRO A 20 7.48 0.03 2.23
CA PRO A 20 8.54 -0.97 2.00
C PRO A 20 8.00 -2.32 1.52
N ARG A 21 6.82 -2.72 2.02
CA ARG A 21 6.16 -3.97 1.63
C ARG A 21 5.67 -3.90 0.20
N LEU A 22 4.95 -2.84 -0.16
CA LEU A 22 4.49 -2.61 -1.52
C LEU A 22 5.65 -2.58 -2.51
N ARG A 23 6.78 -1.93 -2.14
CA ARG A 23 7.98 -1.90 -2.98
C ARG A 23 8.55 -3.30 -3.22
N ARG A 24 8.54 -4.17 -2.21
CA ARG A 24 8.98 -5.56 -2.34
C ARG A 24 8.03 -6.35 -3.25
N ASP A 25 6.73 -6.30 -2.95
CA ASP A 25 5.69 -7.03 -3.68
C ASP A 25 5.68 -6.63 -5.18
N PHE A 26 6.00 -5.37 -5.51
CA PHE A 26 6.15 -4.91 -6.89
C PHE A 26 7.28 -5.62 -7.65
N GLY A 27 8.37 -6.00 -6.99
CA GLY A 27 9.48 -6.75 -7.60
C GLY A 27 9.11 -8.18 -7.96
N GLU A 28 8.04 -8.72 -7.38
CA GLU A 28 7.52 -10.07 -7.59
C GLU A 28 6.04 -10.03 -8.06
N VAL A 29 5.68 -8.99 -8.83
CA VAL A 29 4.28 -8.68 -9.21
C VAL A 29 3.57 -9.82 -9.95
N GLU A 30 4.29 -10.55 -10.79
CA GLU A 30 3.74 -11.70 -11.54
C GLU A 30 3.32 -12.85 -10.63
N GLN A 31 3.87 -12.92 -9.42
CA GLN A 31 3.56 -13.94 -8.42
C GLN A 31 2.43 -13.50 -7.46
N LEU A 32 1.97 -12.25 -7.55
CA LEU A 32 0.90 -11.76 -6.69
C LEU A 32 -0.44 -12.34 -7.12
N GLN A 33 -1.13 -12.96 -6.15
CA GLN A 33 -2.52 -13.35 -6.35
C GLN A 33 -3.39 -12.10 -6.53
N VAL A 34 -4.14 -12.07 -7.64
CA VAL A 34 -5.04 -10.98 -8.00
C VAL A 34 -6.48 -11.45 -8.06
N SER A 35 -7.41 -10.54 -7.78
CA SER A 35 -8.84 -10.74 -7.95
C SER A 35 -9.44 -9.57 -8.71
N ARG A 36 -10.44 -9.83 -9.56
CA ARG A 36 -11.16 -8.79 -10.29
C ARG A 36 -12.35 -8.32 -9.46
N LYS A 37 -12.43 -7.01 -9.19
CA LYS A 37 -13.56 -6.35 -8.53
C LYS A 37 -14.63 -5.94 -9.54
N GLY A 38 -14.22 -5.57 -10.75
CA GLY A 38 -15.10 -5.15 -11.86
C GLY A 38 -14.34 -5.04 -13.19
N PRO A 39 -14.99 -4.59 -14.27
CA PRO A 39 -14.30 -4.36 -15.55
C PRO A 39 -13.16 -3.36 -15.38
N GLY A 40 -11.93 -3.78 -15.65
CA GLY A 40 -10.73 -2.94 -15.48
C GLY A 40 -10.33 -2.64 -14.02
N ASP A 41 -11.03 -3.21 -13.02
CA ASP A 41 -10.77 -2.96 -11.60
C ASP A 41 -10.31 -4.23 -10.89
N PHE A 42 -9.12 -4.17 -10.27
CA PHE A 42 -8.44 -5.32 -9.69
C PHE A 42 -7.95 -5.02 -8.28
N VAL A 43 -7.74 -6.08 -7.50
CA VAL A 43 -7.13 -6.02 -6.19
C VAL A 43 -6.17 -7.18 -6.04
N SER A 44 -4.95 -6.90 -5.60
CA SER A 44 -3.94 -7.90 -5.29
C SER A 44 -3.92 -8.23 -3.80
N LEU A 45 -3.21 -9.30 -3.48
CA LEU A 45 -2.89 -9.62 -2.09
C LEU A 45 -2.00 -8.54 -1.43
N ALA A 46 -1.20 -7.80 -2.21
CA ALA A 46 -0.38 -6.70 -1.72
C ALA A 46 -1.28 -5.54 -1.23
N ASP A 47 -2.31 -5.17 -2.01
CA ASP A 47 -3.26 -4.11 -1.65
C ASP A 47 -4.00 -4.40 -0.33
N LYS A 48 -4.38 -5.66 -0.11
CA LYS A 48 -5.09 -6.09 1.10
C LYS A 48 -4.21 -6.08 2.36
N ARG A 49 -2.89 -6.09 2.19
CA ARG A 49 -1.90 -6.32 3.25
C ARG A 49 -1.04 -5.08 3.56
N ALA A 50 -1.17 -4.04 2.76
CA ALA A 50 -0.46 -2.78 2.89
C ALA A 50 -0.94 -1.96 4.10
#